data_AF-A0A7C3XVA3-F1
#
_entry.id   AF-A0A7C3XVA3-F1
#
_cell.length_a   1.000
_cell.length_b   1.000
_cell.length_c   1.000
_cell.angle_alpha   90.00
_cell.angle_beta   90.00
_cell.angle_gamma   90.00
#
_symmetry.space_group_name_H-M   'P 1'
#
loop_
_entity.id
_entity.type
_entity.pdbx_description
1 polymer ?
#
loop_
_entity_poly.entity_id
_entity_poly.type
_entity_poly.pdbx_seq_one_letter_code
_entity_poly.pdbx_strand_id
1 'polypeptide(L)' 'MQGAVKKEGSFTAYCKKKGFDGVTDECIAEGKASKDPTIKKRAVLAETFRKEAKKRRKK' A
#
# COMPACT_ATOMS: atom_id res chain seq x y z
N MET A 1 17.27 6.93 -23.05
CA MET A 1 17.11 6.30 -21.72
C MET A 1 15.73 6.66 -21.20
N GLN A 2 14.79 5.71 -21.13
CA GLN A 2 13.46 5.97 -20.55
C GLN A 2 13.63 6.14 -19.05
N GLY A 3 13.72 7.39 -18.59
CA GLY A 3 13.67 7.73 -17.17
C GLY A 3 12.30 7.35 -16.65
N ALA A 4 12.16 6.14 -16.11
CA ALA A 4 10.96 5.71 -15.42
C ALA A 4 10.80 6.64 -14.20
N VAL A 5 10.03 7.72 -14.38
CA VAL A 5 9.58 8.58 -13.28
C VAL A 5 8.87 7.63 -12.32
N LYS A 6 9.55 7.29 -11.22
CA LYS A 6 8.99 6.48 -10.14
C LYS A 6 7.91 7.32 -9.49
N LYS A 7 6.75 7.42 -10.13
CA LYS A 7 5.56 8.02 -9.52
C LYS A 7 5.29 7.19 -8.29
N GLU A 8 5.39 7.82 -7.12
CA GLU A 8 5.04 7.17 -5.88
C GLU A 8 3.65 6.55 -6.04
N GLY A 9 3.55 5.25 -5.74
CA GLY A 9 2.30 4.53 -5.92
C GLY A 9 1.17 5.29 -5.22
N SER A 10 0.02 5.41 -5.87
CA SER A 10 -1.08 6.24 -5.35
C SER A 10 -1.54 5.83 -3.94
N PHE A 11 -1.28 4.57 -3.55
CA PHE A 11 -1.53 4.09 -2.20
C PHE A 11 -0.41 4.48 -1.21
N THR A 12 0.86 4.47 -1.63
CA THR A 12 1.98 4.99 -0.83
C THR A 12 1.81 6.48 -0.54
N ALA A 13 1.39 7.26 -1.55
CA ALA A 13 1.09 8.67 -1.36
C ALA A 13 -0.07 8.90 -0.36
N TYR A 14 -1.10 8.05 -0.40
CA TYR A 14 -2.18 8.06 0.58
C TYR A 14 -1.65 7.78 2.00
N CYS A 15 -0.81 6.75 2.16
CA CYS A 15 -0.21 6.42 3.45
C CYS A 15 0.68 7.54 3.99
N LYS A 16 1.53 8.11 3.15
CA LYS A 16 2.38 9.26 3.53
C LYS A 16 1.57 10.48 3.93
N LYS A 17 0.49 10.78 3.21
CA LYS A 17 -0.43 11.87 3.56
C LYS A 17 -1.10 11.66 4.93
N LYS A 18 -1.24 10.40 5.35
CA LYS A 18 -1.76 10.02 6.67
C LYS A 18 -0.70 9.98 7.78
N GLY A 19 0.56 10.27 7.47
CA GLY A 19 1.67 10.28 8.42
C GLY A 19 2.41 8.94 8.53
N PHE A 20 2.11 7.96 7.68
CA PHE A 20 2.84 6.70 7.66
C PHE A 20 4.07 6.80 6.76
N ASP A 21 5.18 6.19 7.19
CA ASP A 21 6.45 6.18 6.44
C ASP A 21 6.33 5.45 5.08
N GLY A 22 5.32 4.59 4.94
CA GLY A 22 4.99 3.91 3.68
C GLY A 22 3.75 3.04 3.81
N VAL A 23 3.70 1.96 3.03
CA VAL A 23 2.57 1.00 3.04
C VAL A 23 2.71 0.04 4.22
N THR A 24 2.40 0.53 5.43
CA THR A 24 2.38 -0.24 6.67
C THR A 24 1.06 -0.98 6.86
N ASP A 25 1.05 -1.97 7.76
CA ASP A 25 -0.17 -2.72 8.10
C ASP A 25 -1.25 -1.79 8.71
N GLU A 26 -0.85 -0.73 9.43
CA GLU A 26 -1.74 0.31 9.96
C GLU A 26 -2.38 1.16 8.87
N CYS A 27 -1.59 1.62 7.89
CA CYS A 27 -2.15 2.34 6.73
C CYS A 27 -3.13 1.47 5.94
N ILE A 28 -2.84 0.17 5.82
CA ILE A 28 -3.74 -0.77 5.17
C ILE A 28 -5.07 -0.90 5.94
N ALA A 29 -5.02 -1.00 7.26
CA ALA A 29 -6.23 -1.03 8.09
C ALA A 29 -7.06 0.26 7.93
N GLU A 30 -6.39 1.41 7.94
CA GLU A 30 -7.06 2.70 7.75
C GLU A 30 -7.62 2.86 6.33
N GLY A 31 -6.87 2.45 5.32
CA GLY A 31 -7.31 2.43 3.92
C GLY A 31 -8.49 1.49 3.68
N LYS A 32 -8.60 0.39 4.45
CA LYS A 32 -9.77 -0.49 4.47
C LYS A 32 -10.98 0.15 5.18
N ALA A 33 -10.74 0.99 6.18
CA ALA A 33 -11.79 1.74 6.88
C ALA A 33 -12.29 2.95 6.08
N SER A 34 -11.53 3.40 5.06
CA SER A 34 -11.92 4.52 4.21
C SER A 34 -13.21 4.24 3.43
N LYS A 35 -14.01 5.29 3.23
CA LYS A 35 -15.26 5.25 2.47
C LYS A 35 -15.02 5.17 0.96
N ASP A 36 -13.80 5.49 0.51
CA ASP A 36 -13.42 5.44 -0.90
C ASP A 36 -13.19 3.99 -1.39
N PRO A 37 -13.98 3.49 -2.35
CA PRO A 37 -13.85 2.12 -2.84
C PRO A 37 -12.50 1.86 -3.53
N THR A 38 -11.91 2.88 -4.15
CA THR A 38 -10.59 2.80 -4.79
C THR A 38 -9.47 2.60 -3.76
N ILE A 39 -9.52 3.33 -2.64
CA ILE A 39 -8.53 3.21 -1.56
C ILE A 39 -8.70 1.85 -0.86
N LYS A 40 -9.94 1.42 -0.64
CA LYS A 40 -10.27 0.11 -0.08
C LYS A 40 -9.69 -1.05 -0.90
N LYS A 41 -9.87 -1.03 -2.23
CA LYS A 41 -9.31 -2.05 -3.14
C LYS A 41 -7.78 -2.06 -3.10
N ARG A 42 -7.15 -0.88 -3.10
CA ARG A 42 -5.68 -0.76 -3.01
C ARG A 42 -5.14 -1.28 -1.67
N ALA A 43 -5.83 -1.01 -0.56
CA ALA A 43 -5.47 -1.51 0.76
C ALA A 43 -5.56 -3.03 0.84
N VAL A 44 -6.64 -3.64 0.32
CA VAL A 44 -6.79 -5.11 0.25
C VAL A 44 -5.66 -5.74 -0.58
N LEU A 45 -5.33 -5.15 -1.72
CA LEU A 45 -4.23 -5.61 -2.57
C LEU A 45 -2.87 -5.51 -1.85
N ALA A 46 -2.61 -4.39 -1.18
CA ALA A 46 -1.39 -4.18 -0.40
C ALA A 46 -1.26 -5.19 0.76
N GLU A 47 -2.35 -5.52 1.45
CA GLU A 47 -2.36 -6.58 2.47
C GLU A 47 -1.94 -7.92 1.89
N THR A 48 -2.50 -8.27 0.74
CA THR A 48 -2.24 -9.54 0.06
C THR A 48 -0.77 -9.64 -0.33
N PHE A 49 -0.22 -8.59 -0.94
CA PHE A 49 1.20 -8.54 -1.28
C PHE A 49 2.12 -8.64 -0.06
N ARG A 50 1.77 -8.02 1.07
CA ARG A 50 2.56 -8.17 2.32
C ARG A 50 2.50 -9.58 2.87
N LYS A 51 1.33 -10.24 2.84
CA LYS A 51 1.17 -11.64 3.25
C LYS A 51 2.01 -12.57 2.36
N GLU A 52 1.94 -12.40 1.05
CA GLU A 52 2.73 -13.13 0.06
C GLU A 52 4.24 -12.92 0.26
N ALA A 53 4.68 -11.66 0.47
CA ALA A 53 6.08 -11.33 0.72
C ALA A 53 6.60 -11.98 2.02
N LYS A 54 5.81 -11.95 3.10
CA LYS A 54 6.13 -12.65 4.35
C LYS A 54 6.25 -14.16 4.13
N LYS A 55 5.37 -14.75 3.31
CA LYS A 55 5.40 -16.18 2.96
C LYS A 55 6.67 -16.53 2.17
N ARG A 56 7.06 -15.71 1.19
CA ARG A 56 8.30 -15.91 0.40
C ARG A 56 9.57 -15.80 1.23
N ARG A 57 9.59 -14.95 2.26
CA ARG A 57 10.77 -14.74 3.11
C ARG A 57 11.00 -15.86 4.14
N LYS A 58 10.02 -16.75 4.30
CA LYS A 58 10.04 -17.87 5.25
C LYS A 58 10.40 -19.22 4.60
N LYS A 59 10.64 -19.21 3.29
CA LYS A 59 11.05 -20.36 2.48
C LYS A 59 12.48 -20.15 2.03
#